data_AF-D1CTD5-F1
#
_entry.id   AF-D1CTD5-F1
#
_cell.length_a   1.000
_cell.length_b   1.000
_cell.length_c   1.000
_cell.angle_alpha   90.00
_cell.angle_beta   90.00
_cell.angle_gamma   90.00
#
_symmetry.space_group_name_H-M   'P 1'
#
loop_
_entity.id
_entity.type
_entity.pdbx_description
1 polymer ?
#
loop_
_entity_poly.entity_id
_entity_poly.type
_entity_poly.pdbx_seq_one_letter_code
_entity_poly.pdbx_strand_id
1 'polypeptide(L)'
;LNCDPHDPMRPLLFGMLDAYRIEAIFCGIEHMQHTPELERFPCYLLPLFVDSKIFKDHAVEKTIPIAIFSGHLFPAFYPWRAKITQEIQHFLPTLIYTHPGYQSGTPVPFEVRDEKYARLISQSYFSIADTTRLDYVVRKHLEIPAAGAILVAPDSEVVKRYGFVDLQNCILG
;
A
#
# COMPACT_ATOMS: atom_id res chain seq x y z
N LEU A 1 4.88 -1.39 -18.00
CA LEU A 1 5.97 -2.12 -17.30
C LEU A 1 5.66 -2.00 -15.82
N ASN A 2 5.38 -3.12 -15.15
CA ASN A 2 5.17 -3.10 -13.71
C ASN A 2 6.56 -3.20 -13.08
N CYS A 3 7.11 -2.10 -12.57
CA CYS A 3 8.45 -2.09 -11.99
C CYS A 3 8.44 -2.63 -10.55
N ASP A 4 7.57 -3.59 -10.23
CA ASP A 4 7.40 -4.09 -8.86
C ASP A 4 8.76 -4.52 -8.28
N PRO A 5 9.19 -3.97 -7.12
CA PRO A 5 10.43 -4.38 -6.47
C PRO A 5 10.50 -5.89 -6.15
N HIS A 6 9.37 -6.59 -6.15
CA HIS A 6 9.32 -8.03 -5.98
C HIS A 6 9.42 -8.84 -7.28
N ASP A 7 9.44 -8.19 -8.47
CA ASP A 7 9.43 -8.89 -9.76
C ASP A 7 10.78 -9.59 -10.02
N PRO A 8 10.80 -10.93 -10.21
CA PRO A 8 12.02 -11.66 -10.56
C PRO A 8 12.54 -11.38 -11.98
N MET A 9 11.77 -10.72 -12.85
CA MET A 9 12.09 -10.52 -14.26
C MET A 9 12.89 -9.25 -14.55
N ARG A 10 13.53 -8.64 -13.53
CA ARG A 10 14.36 -7.43 -13.70
C ARG A 10 15.43 -7.51 -14.79
N PRO A 11 16.17 -8.63 -14.98
CA PRO A 11 17.16 -8.71 -16.05
C PRO A 11 16.55 -8.49 -17.44
N LEU A 12 15.32 -8.98 -17.65
CA LEU A 12 14.59 -8.79 -18.91
C LEU A 12 14.10 -7.35 -19.07
N LEU A 13 13.66 -6.71 -17.97
CA LEU A 13 13.33 -5.29 -17.97
C LEU A 13 14.50 -4.46 -18.51
N PHE A 14 15.71 -4.64 -18.00
CA PHE A 14 16.87 -3.88 -18.47
C PHE A 14 17.23 -4.16 -19.94
N GLY A 15 17.14 -5.42 -20.37
CA GLY A 15 17.29 -5.75 -21.79
C GLY A 15 16.27 -5.04 -22.68
N MET A 16 15.02 -4.91 -22.21
CA MET A 16 13.98 -4.14 -22.92
C MET A 16 14.27 -2.64 -22.92
N LEU A 17 14.70 -2.06 -21.80
CA LEU A 17 15.05 -0.63 -21.72
C LEU A 17 16.13 -0.27 -22.74
N ASP A 18 17.17 -1.11 -22.85
CA ASP A 18 18.24 -0.93 -23.84
C ASP A 18 17.72 -1.13 -25.27
N ALA A 19 16.95 -2.20 -25.53
CA ALA A 19 16.41 -2.50 -26.86
C ALA A 19 15.48 -1.42 -27.41
N TYR A 20 14.66 -0.82 -26.53
CA TYR A 20 13.76 0.28 -26.89
C TYR A 20 14.43 1.66 -26.84
N ARG A 21 15.72 1.73 -26.47
CA ARG A 21 16.48 2.98 -26.33
C ARG A 21 15.77 3.96 -25.41
N ILE A 22 15.33 3.48 -24.25
CA ILE A 22 14.71 4.34 -23.25
C ILE A 22 15.76 5.30 -22.70
N GLU A 23 15.49 6.61 -22.80
CA GLU A 23 16.41 7.66 -22.37
C GLU A 23 16.06 8.25 -21.00
N ALA A 24 14.87 7.96 -20.48
CA ALA A 24 14.41 8.44 -19.19
C ALA A 24 13.32 7.53 -18.60
N ILE A 25 13.21 7.49 -17.27
CA ILE A 25 12.29 6.62 -16.55
C ILE A 25 11.48 7.43 -15.55
N PHE A 26 10.15 7.23 -15.56
CA PHE A 26 9.27 7.70 -14.48
C PHE A 26 9.08 6.56 -13.49
N CYS A 27 9.38 6.77 -12.21
CA CYS A 27 9.33 5.72 -11.20
C CYS A 27 9.02 6.25 -9.80
N GLY A 28 8.46 5.39 -8.95
CA GLY A 28 8.30 5.63 -7.52
C GLY A 28 9.63 5.55 -6.75
N ILE A 29 9.63 6.07 -5.53
CA ILE A 29 10.82 6.11 -4.67
C ILE A 29 11.31 4.70 -4.29
N GLU A 30 10.38 3.76 -4.15
CA GLU A 30 10.63 2.35 -3.85
C GLU A 30 11.45 1.67 -4.95
N HIS A 31 11.26 2.07 -6.22
CA HIS A 31 12.03 1.51 -7.33
C HIS A 31 13.47 1.99 -7.28
N MET A 32 13.68 3.27 -6.97
CA MET A 32 15.01 3.85 -6.78
C MET A 32 15.74 3.21 -5.59
N GLN A 33 15.03 2.93 -4.49
CA GLN A 33 15.60 2.30 -3.30
C GLN A 33 16.02 0.85 -3.53
N HIS A 34 15.28 0.11 -4.36
CA HIS A 34 15.46 -1.34 -4.52
C HIS A 34 16.02 -1.78 -5.87
N THR A 35 16.26 -0.85 -6.79
CA THR A 35 16.78 -1.12 -8.14
C THR A 35 17.84 -0.08 -8.53
N PRO A 36 19.04 -0.15 -7.92
CA PRO A 36 20.10 0.85 -8.14
C PRO A 36 20.56 0.93 -9.61
N GLU A 37 20.34 -0.12 -10.40
CA GLU A 37 20.65 -0.11 -11.84
C GLU A 37 19.85 0.95 -12.62
N LEU A 38 18.75 1.46 -12.06
CA LEU A 38 17.99 2.59 -12.63
C LEU A 38 18.79 3.90 -12.63
N GLU A 39 19.82 4.05 -11.79
CA GLU A 39 20.67 5.25 -11.72
C GLU A 39 21.42 5.54 -13.04
N ARG A 40 21.48 4.56 -13.95
CA ARG A 40 22.00 4.74 -15.32
C ARG A 40 21.13 5.63 -16.20
N PHE A 41 19.90 5.91 -15.79
CA PHE A 41 18.93 6.70 -16.53
C PHE A 41 18.58 7.97 -15.75
N PRO A 42 18.26 9.08 -16.45
CA PRO A 42 17.47 10.16 -15.88
C PRO A 42 16.15 9.63 -15.30
N CYS A 43 16.03 9.64 -13.98
CA CYS A 43 14.84 9.19 -13.27
C CYS A 43 14.00 10.38 -12.79
N TYR A 44 12.73 10.41 -13.21
CA TYR A 44 11.73 11.36 -12.75
C TYR A 44 10.84 10.69 -11.71
N LEU A 45 10.76 11.29 -10.53
CA LEU A 45 9.93 10.78 -9.44
C LEU A 45 8.44 10.92 -9.80
N LEU A 46 7.72 9.81 -9.78
CA LEU A 46 6.27 9.77 -9.79
C LEU A 46 5.79 9.43 -8.38
N PRO A 47 5.39 10.42 -7.57
CA PRO A 47 4.97 10.15 -6.20
C PRO A 47 3.66 9.35 -6.19
N LEU A 48 3.46 8.55 -5.15
CA LEU A 48 2.15 7.98 -4.87
C LEU A 48 1.14 9.11 -4.68
N PHE A 49 -0.03 8.91 -5.26
CA PHE A 49 -1.14 9.84 -5.15
C PHE A 49 -2.42 9.08 -4.88
N VAL A 50 -3.38 9.81 -4.32
CA VAL A 50 -4.72 9.33 -4.03
C VAL A 50 -5.73 10.04 -4.94
N ASP A 51 -6.68 9.30 -5.50
CA ASP A 51 -7.80 9.89 -6.22
C ASP A 51 -8.83 10.42 -5.20
N SER A 52 -8.84 11.74 -4.99
CA SER A 52 -9.69 12.42 -4.03
C SER A 52 -11.19 12.37 -4.37
N LYS A 53 -11.57 11.95 -5.59
CA LYS A 53 -12.98 11.71 -5.92
C LYS A 53 -13.50 10.43 -5.28
N ILE A 54 -12.62 9.43 -5.14
CA ILE A 54 -12.92 8.11 -4.60
C ILE A 54 -12.59 8.06 -3.10
N PHE A 55 -11.34 8.38 -2.76
CA PHE A 55 -10.83 8.36 -1.39
C PHE A 55 -10.93 9.75 -0.79
N LYS A 56 -11.98 9.90 0.01
CA LYS A 56 -12.32 11.09 0.78
C LYS A 56 -13.06 10.59 2.01
N ASP A 57 -13.15 11.41 3.05
CA ASP A 57 -14.06 11.12 4.15
C ASP A 57 -15.49 11.09 3.60
N HIS A 58 -16.12 9.91 3.63
CA HIS A 58 -17.48 9.70 3.17
C HIS A 58 -18.53 10.09 4.22
N ALA A 59 -18.12 10.59 5.40
CA ALA A 59 -18.99 10.98 6.52
C ALA A 59 -20.01 9.89 6.91
N VAL A 60 -19.57 8.63 6.83
CA VAL A 60 -20.35 7.45 7.18
C VAL A 60 -20.13 7.07 8.64
N GLU A 61 -21.12 6.41 9.24
CA GLU A 61 -20.99 5.91 10.62
C GLU A 61 -19.80 4.95 10.74
N LYS A 62 -18.96 5.18 11.76
CA LYS A 62 -17.81 4.34 12.09
C LYS A 62 -18.29 3.09 12.84
N THR A 63 -18.43 1.97 12.12
CA THR A 63 -18.94 0.70 12.66
C THR A 63 -17.90 -0.41 12.69
N ILE A 64 -16.74 -0.21 12.07
CA ILE A 64 -15.65 -1.19 12.01
C ILE A 64 -14.51 -0.72 12.93
N PRO A 65 -14.23 -1.40 14.06
CA PRO A 65 -13.13 -0.99 14.96
C PRO A 65 -11.77 -0.99 14.25
N ILE A 66 -11.42 -2.11 13.62
CA ILE A 66 -10.16 -2.27 12.90
C ILE A 66 -10.42 -2.91 11.54
N ALA A 67 -9.78 -2.38 10.50
CA ALA A 67 -9.83 -2.94 9.16
C ALA A 67 -8.43 -3.22 8.59
N ILE A 68 -8.25 -4.42 8.04
CA ILE A 68 -7.04 -4.86 7.35
C ILE A 68 -7.43 -5.27 5.94
N PHE A 69 -7.14 -4.41 4.97
CA PHE A 69 -7.49 -4.64 3.57
C PHE A 69 -6.33 -5.19 2.77
N SER A 70 -6.66 -5.96 1.72
CA SER A 70 -5.68 -6.72 0.95
C SER A 70 -4.82 -7.63 1.84
N GLY A 71 -5.47 -8.34 2.77
CA GLY A 71 -4.87 -9.20 3.79
C GLY A 71 -4.14 -10.41 3.22
N HIS A 72 -3.09 -10.19 2.44
CA HIS A 72 -2.02 -11.16 2.28
C HIS A 72 -1.29 -11.21 3.62
N LEU A 73 -1.74 -12.06 4.53
CA LEU A 73 -1.12 -12.28 5.84
C LEU A 73 0.07 -13.23 5.75
N PHE A 74 0.69 -13.34 4.57
CA PHE A 74 1.86 -14.20 4.35
C PHE A 74 3.07 -13.58 5.06
N PRO A 75 3.58 -14.21 6.14
CA PRO A 75 4.67 -13.61 6.92
C PRO A 75 5.95 -13.39 6.11
N ALA A 76 6.13 -14.14 5.03
CA ALA A 76 7.26 -13.99 4.11
C ALA A 76 7.29 -12.64 3.38
N PHE A 77 6.13 -12.00 3.16
CA PHE A 77 6.01 -10.72 2.45
C PHE A 77 5.62 -9.58 3.39
N TYR A 78 4.80 -9.86 4.39
CA TYR A 78 4.16 -8.88 5.26
C TYR A 78 4.31 -9.30 6.74
N PRO A 79 5.54 -9.40 7.27
CA PRO A 79 5.80 -9.98 8.59
C PRO A 79 5.14 -9.18 9.71
N TRP A 80 5.22 -7.83 9.65
CA TRP A 80 4.62 -6.97 10.65
C TRP A 80 3.08 -7.05 10.62
N ARG A 81 2.47 -6.99 9.42
CA ARG A 81 1.01 -7.13 9.29
C ARG A 81 0.53 -8.48 9.82
N ALA A 82 1.24 -9.58 9.50
CA ALA A 82 0.88 -10.91 9.98
C ALA A 82 0.92 -10.97 11.52
N LYS A 83 1.98 -10.43 12.13
CA LYS A 83 2.12 -10.34 13.59
C LYS A 83 1.00 -9.53 14.24
N ILE A 84 0.81 -8.28 13.81
CA ILE A 84 -0.19 -7.40 14.44
C ILE A 84 -1.61 -7.92 14.26
N THR A 85 -1.90 -8.54 13.11
CA THR A 85 -3.21 -9.17 12.87
C THR A 85 -3.45 -10.31 13.86
N GLN A 86 -2.43 -11.16 14.09
CA GLN A 86 -2.52 -12.23 15.07
C GLN A 86 -2.78 -11.70 16.47
N GLU A 87 -2.09 -10.64 16.88
CA GLU A 87 -2.25 -10.07 18.21
C GLU A 87 -3.61 -9.38 18.37
N ILE A 88 -3.99 -8.50 17.45
CA ILE A 88 -5.13 -7.59 17.62
C ILE A 88 -6.49 -8.28 17.53
N GLN A 89 -6.61 -9.33 16.69
CA GLN A 89 -7.87 -10.05 16.49
C GLN A 89 -8.34 -10.79 17.75
N HIS A 90 -7.44 -11.02 18.71
CA HIS A 90 -7.79 -11.61 20.01
C HIS A 90 -8.49 -10.62 20.95
N PHE A 91 -8.34 -9.31 20.72
CA PHE A 91 -8.83 -8.28 21.63
C PHE A 91 -9.95 -7.43 21.02
N LEU A 92 -9.93 -7.22 19.70
CA LEU A 92 -10.84 -6.30 19.04
C LEU A 92 -11.45 -6.90 17.77
N PRO A 93 -12.76 -6.65 17.51
CA PRO A 93 -13.38 -7.04 16.25
C PRO A 93 -12.61 -6.44 15.07
N THR A 94 -12.08 -7.33 14.22
CA THR A 94 -11.19 -6.97 13.11
C THR A 94 -11.80 -7.45 11.80
N LEU A 95 -12.08 -6.51 10.89
CA LEU A 95 -12.45 -6.83 9.52
C LEU A 95 -11.18 -7.13 8.72
N ILE A 96 -11.01 -8.38 8.30
CA ILE A 96 -9.94 -8.79 7.40
C ILE A 96 -10.54 -9.02 6.02
N TYR A 97 -10.04 -8.28 5.04
CA TYR A 97 -10.48 -8.39 3.66
C TYR A 97 -9.33 -8.83 2.76
N THR A 98 -9.42 -10.05 2.21
CA THR A 98 -8.39 -10.64 1.34
C THR A 98 -8.35 -9.96 -0.02
N HIS A 99 -7.15 -9.78 -0.58
CA HIS A 99 -7.01 -9.22 -1.93
C HIS A 99 -7.65 -10.16 -2.96
N PRO A 100 -8.48 -9.66 -3.90
CA PRO A 100 -9.16 -10.51 -4.90
C PRO A 100 -8.19 -11.10 -5.95
N GLY A 101 -6.93 -10.70 -5.93
CA GLY A 101 -5.91 -11.09 -6.91
C GLY A 101 -5.78 -10.07 -8.04
N TYR A 102 -4.91 -10.36 -9.01
CA TYR A 102 -4.64 -9.49 -10.16
C TYR A 102 -5.31 -9.99 -11.45
N GLN A 103 -6.21 -10.98 -11.35
CA GLN A 103 -6.89 -11.53 -12.52
C GLN A 103 -7.95 -10.55 -13.01
N SER A 104 -7.79 -10.04 -14.23
CA SER A 104 -8.77 -9.21 -14.90
C SER A 104 -9.83 -10.06 -15.62
N GLY A 105 -11.11 -9.68 -15.54
CA GLY A 105 -12.15 -10.19 -16.44
C GLY A 105 -13.10 -11.24 -15.86
N THR A 106 -12.94 -11.65 -14.60
CA THR A 106 -13.93 -12.47 -13.89
C THR A 106 -14.39 -11.73 -12.65
N PRO A 107 -15.69 -11.43 -12.48
CA PRO A 107 -16.20 -10.85 -11.25
C PRO A 107 -15.89 -11.81 -10.10
N VAL A 108 -15.00 -11.40 -9.20
CA VAL A 108 -14.73 -12.18 -7.99
C VAL A 108 -15.88 -11.94 -7.03
N PRO A 109 -16.60 -12.98 -6.56
CA PRO A 109 -17.61 -12.82 -5.54
C PRO A 109 -17.04 -12.05 -4.34
N PHE A 110 -17.80 -11.09 -3.83
CA PHE A 110 -17.41 -10.24 -2.70
C PHE A 110 -16.27 -9.25 -2.97
N GLU A 111 -15.85 -9.01 -4.22
CA GLU A 111 -14.88 -7.98 -4.57
C GLU A 111 -15.28 -6.59 -4.02
N VAL A 112 -14.35 -5.96 -3.31
CA VAL A 112 -14.45 -4.59 -2.82
C VAL A 112 -13.33 -3.78 -3.47
N ARG A 113 -13.73 -2.82 -4.30
CA ARG A 113 -12.83 -1.91 -5.02
C ARG A 113 -13.42 -0.51 -5.10
N ASP A 114 -12.59 0.43 -5.52
CA ASP A 114 -12.97 1.81 -5.82
C ASP A 114 -13.76 2.44 -4.64
N GLU A 115 -14.93 3.04 -4.92
CA GLU A 115 -15.75 3.70 -3.90
C GLU A 115 -16.23 2.76 -2.80
N LYS A 116 -16.55 1.49 -3.12
CA LYS A 116 -16.95 0.51 -2.09
C LYS A 116 -15.81 0.29 -1.09
N TYR A 117 -14.59 0.21 -1.59
CA TYR A 117 -13.39 0.07 -0.77
C TYR A 117 -13.13 1.31 0.08
N ALA A 118 -13.15 2.50 -0.53
CA ALA A 118 -13.00 3.76 0.19
C ALA A 118 -14.06 3.94 1.30
N ARG A 119 -15.31 3.53 1.06
CA ARG A 119 -16.38 3.57 2.05
C ARG A 119 -16.15 2.60 3.22
N LEU A 120 -15.69 1.38 2.95
CA LEU A 120 -15.34 0.44 4.04
C LEU A 120 -14.19 0.98 4.91
N ILE A 121 -13.19 1.63 4.30
CA ILE A 121 -12.16 2.34 5.06
C ILE A 121 -12.80 3.48 5.87
N SER A 122 -13.67 4.28 5.27
CA SER A 122 -14.35 5.39 5.96
C SER A 122 -15.20 4.91 7.14
N GLN A 123 -15.76 3.70 7.09
CA GLN A 123 -16.49 3.07 8.19
C GLN A 123 -15.57 2.53 9.30
N SER A 124 -14.25 2.48 9.07
CA SER A 124 -13.27 1.99 10.05
C SER A 124 -12.71 3.08 10.95
N TYR A 125 -12.52 2.80 12.25
CA TYR A 125 -11.77 3.70 13.14
C TYR A 125 -10.29 3.64 12.82
N PHE A 126 -9.73 2.43 12.84
CA PHE A 126 -8.33 2.16 12.52
C PHE A 126 -8.22 1.29 11.27
N SER A 127 -7.28 1.61 10.39
CA SER A 127 -6.92 0.73 9.29
C SER A 127 -5.41 0.53 9.20
N ILE A 128 -5.01 -0.71 8.98
CA ILE A 128 -3.63 -1.15 9.07
C ILE A 128 -3.01 -1.22 7.67
N ALA A 129 -1.88 -0.53 7.48
CA ALA A 129 -1.00 -0.70 6.33
C ALA A 129 0.43 -0.97 6.81
N ASP A 130 1.20 -1.70 6.01
CA ASP A 130 2.59 -2.01 6.33
C ASP A 130 3.49 -1.56 5.19
N THR A 131 4.80 -1.57 5.44
CA THR A 131 5.82 -1.16 4.46
C THR A 131 6.36 -2.33 3.64
N THR A 132 5.71 -3.49 3.70
CA THR A 132 6.20 -4.77 3.14
C THR A 132 7.55 -5.21 3.75
N ARG A 133 8.08 -6.37 3.33
CA ARG A 133 9.44 -6.80 3.71
C ARG A 133 10.57 -5.89 3.19
N LEU A 134 10.28 -5.02 2.22
CA LEU A 134 11.26 -4.13 1.59
C LEU A 134 11.27 -2.73 2.20
N ASP A 135 10.37 -2.43 3.14
CA ASP A 135 10.29 -1.15 3.85
C ASP A 135 10.06 0.09 2.97
N TYR A 136 8.97 0.10 2.20
CA TYR A 136 8.55 1.25 1.39
C TYR A 136 7.07 1.62 1.57
N VAL A 137 6.73 2.88 1.27
CA VAL A 137 5.35 3.37 1.32
C VAL A 137 4.54 2.78 0.17
N VAL A 138 3.37 2.21 0.48
CA VAL A 138 2.35 1.81 -0.51
C VAL A 138 1.15 2.76 -0.51
N ARG A 139 0.32 2.73 -1.57
CA ARG A 139 -0.87 3.59 -1.74
C ARG A 139 -1.79 3.63 -0.51
N LYS A 140 -1.91 2.51 0.22
CA LYS A 140 -2.74 2.41 1.43
C LYS A 140 -2.38 3.45 2.50
N HIS A 141 -1.10 3.82 2.63
CA HIS A 141 -0.69 4.86 3.59
C HIS A 141 -1.36 6.20 3.30
N LEU A 142 -1.69 6.50 2.03
CA LEU A 142 -2.40 7.73 1.63
C LEU A 142 -3.91 7.53 1.56
N GLU A 143 -4.37 6.38 1.06
CA GLU A 143 -5.79 6.06 0.90
C GLU A 143 -6.53 6.03 2.25
N ILE A 144 -5.90 5.47 3.30
CA ILE A 144 -6.49 5.32 4.63
C ILE A 144 -6.83 6.68 5.28
N PRO A 145 -5.86 7.60 5.48
CA PRO A 145 -6.16 8.89 6.06
C PRO A 145 -7.03 9.75 5.14
N ALA A 146 -6.88 9.64 3.81
CA ALA A 146 -7.75 10.35 2.88
C ALA A 146 -9.22 9.93 3.01
N ALA A 147 -9.48 8.66 3.31
CA ALA A 147 -10.81 8.14 3.62
C ALA A 147 -11.28 8.40 5.06
N GLY A 148 -10.53 9.18 5.85
CA GLY A 148 -10.92 9.59 7.20
C GLY A 148 -10.76 8.51 8.28
N ALA A 149 -10.00 7.44 8.03
CA ALA A 149 -9.63 6.45 9.04
C ALA A 149 -8.22 6.70 9.58
N ILE A 150 -7.95 6.25 10.81
CA ILE A 150 -6.62 6.37 11.41
C ILE A 150 -5.72 5.28 10.81
N LEU A 151 -4.64 5.71 10.15
CA LEU A 151 -3.59 4.82 9.70
C LEU A 151 -2.81 4.27 10.90
N VAL A 152 -2.69 2.94 10.96
CA VAL A 152 -1.76 2.24 11.85
C VAL A 152 -0.70 1.55 10.98
N ALA A 153 0.57 1.84 11.25
CA ALA A 153 1.70 1.41 10.43
C ALA A 153 2.90 1.01 11.30
N PRO A 154 3.86 0.22 10.78
CA PRO A 154 5.08 -0.07 11.49
C PRO A 154 5.88 1.21 11.74
N ASP A 155 6.68 1.22 12.82
CA ASP A 155 7.70 2.25 13.01
C ASP A 155 8.77 2.15 11.91
N SER A 156 8.63 2.97 10.87
CA SER A 156 9.47 2.98 9.67
C SER A 156 9.96 4.39 9.36
N GLU A 157 11.27 4.51 9.14
CA GLU A 157 11.90 5.75 8.70
C GLU A 157 11.39 6.17 7.32
N VAL A 158 11.01 5.23 6.46
CA VAL A 158 10.47 5.55 5.13
C VAL A 158 9.08 6.15 5.25
N VAL A 159 8.25 5.65 6.17
CA VAL A 159 6.93 6.23 6.49
C VAL A 159 7.10 7.64 7.08
N LYS A 160 8.01 7.81 8.04
CA LYS A 160 8.31 9.13 8.65
C LYS A 160 8.79 10.15 7.62
N ARG A 161 9.74 9.77 6.75
CA ARG A 161 10.26 10.63 5.67
C ARG A 161 9.19 11.02 4.66
N TYR A 162 8.15 10.21 4.51
CA TYR A 162 7.00 10.52 3.67
C TYR A 162 6.10 11.61 4.27
N GLY A 163 6.30 11.99 5.54
CA GLY A 163 5.55 13.05 6.24
C GLY A 163 4.57 12.54 7.29
N PHE A 164 4.58 11.24 7.59
CA PHE A 164 3.78 10.67 8.67
C PHE A 164 4.46 10.92 10.02
N VAL A 165 3.68 11.39 10.97
CA VAL A 165 4.12 11.72 12.33
C VAL A 165 3.21 10.99 13.30
N ASP A 166 3.84 10.18 14.15
CA ASP A 166 3.15 9.38 15.15
C ASP A 166 2.28 10.26 16.06
N LEU A 167 1.08 9.75 16.35
CA LEU A 167 0.02 10.40 17.13
C LEU A 167 -0.47 11.76 16.59
N GLN A 168 -0.04 12.20 15.41
CA GLN A 168 -0.53 13.41 14.76
C GLN A 168 -1.38 13.12 13.54
N ASN A 169 -0.89 12.27 12.62
CA ASN A 169 -1.60 11.91 11.40
C ASN A 169 -1.61 10.39 11.11
N CYS A 170 -1.00 9.60 12.00
CA CYS A 170 -1.00 8.15 12.01
C CYS A 170 -0.62 7.63 13.41
N ILE A 171 -0.65 6.32 13.60
CA ILE A 171 -0.06 5.61 14.73
C ILE A 171 1.07 4.73 14.18
N LEU A 172 2.27 4.86 14.76
CA LEU A 172 3.45 4.07 14.41
C LEU A 172 3.81 3.12 15.57
N GLY A 173 4.08 1.83 15.28
CA GLY A 173 4.47 0.85 16.32
C GLY A 173 4.80 -0.55 15.83
#